data_AF-A0A060YDL7-F1
#
_entry.id   AF-A0A060YDL7-F1
#
_cell.length_a   1.000
_cell.length_b   1.000
_cell.length_c   1.000
_cell.angle_alpha   90.00
_cell.angle_beta   90.00
_cell.angle_gamma   90.00
#
_symmetry.space_group_name_H-M   'P 1'
#
loop_
_entity.id
_entity.type
_entity.pdbx_description
1 polymer ?
#
loop_
_entity_poly.entity_id
_entity_poly.type
_entity_poly.pdbx_seq_one_letter_code
_entity_poly.pdbx_strand_id
1 'polypeptide(L)'
;MDGLASQIACGSHHTLVLGSSGQLWAFGSGVKGQLGTGNTGGSLQPTSVLLKRDSGGAATVIHNADMKISVGWNSNFIYTTESSEREQPIGRLDKAKLQKWLSMEQGNAEAQRFIYYLH
;
A
#
# COMPACT_ATOMS: atom_id res chain seq x y z
N MET A 1 13.34 3.38 18.70
CA MET A 1 12.05 3.12 18.04
C MET A 1 11.08 4.16 18.54
N ASP A 2 10.41 4.87 17.65
CA ASP A 2 9.20 5.59 18.06
C ASP A 2 8.23 4.53 18.58
N GLY A 3 7.64 4.74 19.75
CA GLY A 3 7.09 3.66 20.58
C GLY A 3 5.92 2.86 19.98
N LEU A 4 5.52 3.11 18.73
CA LEU A 4 4.40 2.46 18.05
C LEU A 4 4.81 1.99 16.64
N ALA A 5 4.81 0.68 16.44
CA ALA A 5 4.88 0.07 15.12
C ALA A 5 3.51 0.19 14.44
N SER A 6 3.46 0.71 13.22
CA SER A 6 2.26 0.78 12.39
C SER A 6 2.09 -0.47 11.51
N GLN A 7 3.20 -1.08 11.09
CA GLN A 7 3.19 -2.32 10.31
C GLN A 7 4.46 -3.14 10.57
N ILE A 8 4.31 -4.47 10.55
CA ILE A 8 5.40 -5.42 10.63
C ILE A 8 5.24 -6.40 9.47
N ALA A 9 6.34 -6.74 8.80
CA ALA A 9 6.36 -7.73 7.74
C ALA A 9 7.61 -8.61 7.85
N CYS A 10 7.45 -9.91 7.58
CA CYS A 10 8.52 -10.90 7.71
C CYS A 10 8.74 -11.61 6.38
N GLY A 11 10.01 -11.78 6.01
CA GLY A 11 10.44 -12.69 4.96
C GLY A 11 10.96 -14.01 5.55
N SER A 12 11.83 -14.72 4.83
CA SER A 12 12.35 -16.03 5.30
C SER A 12 13.17 -15.94 6.58
N HIS A 13 14.07 -14.96 6.62
CA HIS A 13 15.05 -14.78 7.69
C HIS A 13 15.26 -13.31 8.04
N HIS A 14 14.31 -12.43 7.68
CA HIS A 14 14.40 -11.01 7.98
C HIS A 14 13.02 -10.42 8.29
N THR A 15 13.02 -9.32 9.03
CA THR A 15 11.82 -8.62 9.47
C THR A 15 12.00 -7.13 9.24
N LEU A 16 10.94 -6.51 8.74
CA LEU A 16 10.82 -5.06 8.61
C LEU A 16 9.73 -4.54 9.55
N VAL A 17 10.00 -3.41 10.17
CA VAL A 17 9.09 -2.70 11.07
C VAL A 17 8.97 -1.26 10.60
N LEU A 18 7.75 -0.87 10.22
CA LEU A 18 7.40 0.52 9.94
C LEU A 18 6.84 1.15 11.22
N GLY A 19 7.44 2.24 11.66
CA GLY A 19 6.94 3.07 12.75
C GLY A 19 5.80 3.97 12.29
N SER A 20 4.93 4.38 13.20
CA SER A 20 3.85 5.35 12.94
C SER A 20 4.37 6.71 12.47
N SER A 21 5.63 7.03 12.79
CA SER A 21 6.36 8.21 12.33
C SER A 21 6.88 8.12 10.90
N GLY A 22 6.77 6.95 10.24
CA GLY A 22 7.39 6.67 8.94
C GLY A 22 8.84 6.19 9.00
N GLN A 23 9.43 6.01 10.19
CA GLN A 23 10.74 5.40 10.33
C GLN A 23 10.69 3.90 10.00
N LEU A 24 11.63 3.42 9.19
CA LEU A 24 11.76 2.00 8.85
C LEU A 24 12.92 1.37 9.62
N TRP A 25 12.66 0.21 10.20
CA TRP A 25 13.66 -0.62 10.88
C TRP A 25 13.72 -2.00 10.25
N ALA A 26 14.91 -2.58 10.17
CA ALA A 26 15.14 -3.91 9.62
C ALA A 26 16.07 -4.73 10.53
N PHE A 27 15.82 -6.03 10.63
CA PHE A 27 16.71 -6.98 11.31
C PHE A 27 16.56 -8.39 10.73
N GLY A 28 17.49 -9.27 11.06
CA GLY A 28 17.66 -10.62 10.53
C GLY A 28 18.83 -10.74 9.55
N SER A 29 18.73 -11.68 8.61
CA SER A 29 19.70 -11.91 7.55
C SER A 29 19.79 -10.72 6.62
N GLY A 30 21.01 -10.33 6.24
CA GLY A 30 21.29 -9.30 5.23
C GLY A 30 21.92 -9.85 3.95
N VAL A 31 22.08 -11.17 3.84
CA VAL A 31 22.92 -11.82 2.80
C VAL A 31 22.49 -11.44 1.37
N LYS A 32 21.21 -11.13 1.17
CA LYS A 32 20.66 -10.70 -0.13
C LYS A 32 20.41 -9.18 -0.25
N GLY A 33 20.94 -8.38 0.68
CA GLY A 33 20.68 -6.93 0.75
C GLY A 33 19.28 -6.57 1.31
N GLN A 34 18.56 -7.57 1.83
CA GLN A 34 17.17 -7.47 2.28
C GLN A 34 16.92 -6.53 3.48
N LEU A 35 17.98 -6.06 4.16
CA LEU A 35 17.85 -5.06 5.22
C LEU A 35 17.85 -3.61 4.68
N GLY A 36 18.23 -3.38 3.42
CA GLY A 36 18.22 -2.03 2.83
C GLY A 36 19.24 -1.06 3.42
N THR A 37 20.20 -1.54 4.21
CA THR A 37 21.26 -0.75 4.87
C THR A 37 22.42 -0.37 3.93
N GLY A 38 22.37 -0.79 2.67
CA GLY A 38 23.46 -0.62 1.70
C GLY A 38 24.60 -1.61 1.88
N ASN A 39 24.46 -2.62 2.75
CA ASN A 39 25.41 -3.72 2.92
C ASN A 39 24.69 -5.08 2.90
N THR A 40 25.47 -6.16 2.89
CA THR A 40 24.96 -7.55 2.92
C THR A 40 25.11 -8.22 4.30
N GLY A 41 25.47 -7.44 5.32
CA GLY A 41 25.59 -7.92 6.69
C GLY A 41 24.21 -8.09 7.34
N GLY A 42 23.99 -9.21 8.03
CA GLY A 42 22.81 -9.36 8.88
C GLY A 42 22.92 -8.56 10.18
N SER A 43 21.79 -8.31 10.83
CA SER A 43 21.73 -7.67 12.15
C SER A 43 20.74 -8.39 13.04
N LEU A 44 21.13 -8.74 14.26
CA LEU A 44 20.21 -9.31 15.26
C LEU A 44 19.43 -8.24 16.02
N GLN A 45 19.80 -6.97 15.85
CA GLN A 45 19.13 -5.85 16.47
C GLN A 45 18.42 -5.01 15.39
N PRO A 46 17.27 -4.41 15.71
CA PRO A 46 16.61 -3.48 14.79
C PRO A 46 17.56 -2.37 14.37
N THR A 47 17.83 -2.27 13.07
CA THR A 47 18.68 -1.25 12.47
C THR A 47 17.81 -0.29 11.67
N SER A 48 18.04 1.01 11.84
CA SER A 48 17.33 2.04 11.07
C SER A 48 17.73 1.98 9.60
N VAL A 49 16.74 2.01 8.72
CA VAL A 49 16.92 1.96 7.26
C VAL A 49 16.65 3.34 6.68
N LEU A 50 17.64 3.90 5.98
CA LEU A 50 17.50 5.20 5.34
C LEU A 50 16.74 5.05 4.02
N LEU A 51 15.53 5.61 3.96
CA LEU A 51 14.76 5.71 2.73
C LEU A 51 15.22 6.93 1.94
N LYS A 52 15.95 6.71 0.85
CA LYS A 52 16.28 7.78 -0.11
C LYS A 52 15.02 8.14 -0.89
N ARG A 53 14.50 9.34 -0.70
CA ARG A 53 13.48 9.92 -1.59
C ARG A 53 14.21 10.77 -2.61
N ASP A 54 14.04 10.47 -3.89
CA ASP A 54 14.47 11.37 -4.95
C ASP A 54 13.61 12.63 -4.86
N SER A 55 14.20 13.75 -4.47
CA SER A 55 13.55 15.06 -4.38
C SER A 55 13.38 15.69 -5.77
N GLY A 56 12.91 14.91 -6.73
CA GLY A 56 12.75 15.30 -8.13
C GLY A 56 11.39 15.94 -8.39
N GLY A 57 11.24 17.21 -8.02
CA GLY A 57 10.11 18.07 -8.44
C GLY A 57 8.82 17.88 -7.64
N ALA A 58 8.34 18.97 -7.03
CA ALA A 58 7.18 19.05 -6.13
C ALA A 58 7.25 18.05 -4.96
N ALA A 59 7.66 18.54 -3.78
CA ALA A 59 7.59 17.77 -2.55
C ALA A 59 6.12 17.48 -2.21
N THR A 60 5.54 16.44 -2.81
CA THR A 60 4.33 15.81 -2.29
C THR A 60 4.66 15.43 -0.86
N VAL A 61 4.03 16.10 0.10
CA VAL A 61 4.14 15.76 1.50
C VAL A 61 3.43 14.42 1.66
N ILE A 62 4.16 13.33 1.40
CA ILE A 62 3.68 12.00 1.69
C ILE A 62 3.56 11.94 3.20
N HIS A 63 2.32 11.95 3.69
CA HIS A 63 2.08 11.76 5.11
C HIS A 63 2.63 10.39 5.48
N ASN A 64 3.46 10.31 6.51
CA ASN A 64 4.10 9.07 6.93
C ASN A 64 3.08 7.94 7.27
N ALA A 65 1.80 8.30 7.48
CA ALA A 65 0.67 7.39 7.63
C ALA A 65 0.34 6.55 6.38
N ASP A 66 0.82 6.97 5.21
CA ASP A 66 0.47 6.43 3.90
C ASP A 66 1.46 5.37 3.40
N MET A 67 2.53 5.15 4.15
CA MET A 67 3.55 4.17 3.83
C MET A 67 3.05 2.77 4.20
N LYS A 68 3.21 1.83 3.28
CA LYS A 68 2.95 0.40 3.49
C LYS A 68 4.17 -0.40 3.08
N ILE A 69 4.46 -1.44 3.86
CA ILE A 69 5.53 -2.40 3.60
C ILE A 69 4.94 -3.74 3.16
N SER A 70 5.60 -4.36 2.18
CA SER A 70 5.36 -5.75 1.77
C SER A 70 6.69 -6.47 1.68
N VAL A 71 6.73 -7.71 2.15
CA VAL A 71 7.96 -8.51 2.19
C VAL A 71 7.69 -9.87 1.56
N GLY A 72 8.54 -10.24 0.61
CA GLY A 72 8.61 -11.58 0.02
C GLY A 72 9.73 -12.40 0.65
N TRP A 73 10.11 -13.51 0.00
CA TRP A 73 11.14 -14.42 0.53
C TRP A 73 12.44 -13.66 0.86
N ASN A 74 13.05 -13.04 -0.15
CA ASN A 74 14.31 -12.30 -0.05
C ASN A 74 14.18 -10.85 -0.53
N SER A 75 12.96 -10.41 -0.80
CA SER A 75 12.65 -9.09 -1.35
C SER A 75 11.76 -8.30 -0.40
N ASN A 76 11.87 -6.99 -0.44
CA ASN A 76 10.97 -6.07 0.23
C ASN A 76 10.53 -4.97 -0.73
N PHE A 77 9.33 -4.45 -0.51
CA PHE A 77 8.74 -3.36 -1.27
C PHE A 77 8.11 -2.38 -0.29
N ILE A 78 8.26 -1.10 -0.58
CA ILE A 78 7.62 -0.01 0.15
C ILE A 78 6.83 0.77 -0.88
N TYR A 79 5.56 0.98 -0.61
CA TYR A 79 4.70 1.78 -1.46
C TYR A 79 3.95 2.80 -0.62
N THR A 80 3.66 3.93 -1.26
CA THR A 80 2.89 5.01 -0.67
C THR A 80 1.57 5.04 -1.39
N THR A 81 0.49 4.90 -0.65
CA THR A 81 -0.83 5.20 -1.18
C THR A 81 -1.02 6.70 -1.04
N GLU A 82 -1.23 7.45 -2.11
CA GLU A 82 -1.78 8.79 -1.90
C GLU A 82 -3.08 8.60 -1.12
N SER A 83 -3.15 9.14 0.10
CA SER A 83 -4.39 9.15 0.85
C SER A 83 -5.34 10.09 0.13
N SER A 84 -5.94 9.59 -0.96
CA SER A 84 -7.05 10.23 -1.65
C SER A 84 -8.08 10.51 -0.57
N GLU A 85 -8.40 11.80 -0.45
CA GLU A 85 -9.26 12.38 0.56
C GLU A 85 -10.36 11.41 1.00
N ARG A 86 -10.46 11.19 2.33
CA ARG A 86 -11.60 10.62 3.05
C ARG A 86 -12.60 9.92 2.13
N GLU A 87 -12.55 8.59 2.01
CA GLU A 87 -13.60 7.73 1.42
C GLU A 87 -14.86 8.49 0.97
N GLN A 88 -14.78 9.24 -0.14
CA GLN A 88 -15.96 9.76 -0.78
C GLN A 88 -16.32 8.62 -1.72
N PRO A 89 -17.38 7.86 -1.42
CA PRO A 89 -17.73 6.70 -2.22
C PRO A 89 -17.80 7.15 -3.68
N ILE A 90 -16.89 6.61 -4.49
CA ILE A 90 -16.74 6.92 -5.91
C ILE A 90 -18.03 6.42 -6.57
N GLY A 91 -19.00 7.32 -6.70
CA GLY A 91 -20.32 7.01 -7.21
C GLY A 91 -21.25 6.45 -6.14
N ARG A 92 -21.96 7.33 -5.43
CA ARG A 92 -23.25 6.97 -4.87
C ARG A 92 -24.17 6.65 -6.06
N LEU A 93 -24.48 5.38 -6.28
CA LEU A 93 -25.38 4.97 -7.35
C LEU A 93 -26.70 5.72 -7.19
N ASP A 94 -27.03 6.58 -8.17
CA ASP A 94 -28.22 7.42 -8.14
C ASP A 94 -29.46 6.55 -7.88
N LYS A 95 -30.27 6.93 -6.89
CA LYS A 95 -31.48 6.20 -6.51
C LYS A 95 -32.42 6.02 -7.70
N ALA A 96 -32.45 6.96 -8.65
CA ALA A 96 -33.23 6.84 -9.88
C ALA A 96 -32.69 5.72 -10.78
N LYS A 97 -31.36 5.57 -10.86
CA LYS A 97 -30.71 4.50 -11.61
C LYS A 97 -30.95 3.13 -10.96
N LEU A 98 -30.89 3.07 -9.63
CA LEU A 98 -31.22 1.88 -8.84
C LEU A 98 -32.68 1.45 -9.01
N GLN A 99 -33.62 2.39 -8.93
CA GLN A 99 -35.04 2.11 -9.15
C GLN A 99 -35.31 1.64 -10.58
N LYS A 100 -34.66 2.26 -11.58
CA LYS A 100 -34.75 1.82 -12.98
C LYS A 100 -34.22 0.39 -13.16
N TRP A 101 -33.13 0.01 -12.49
CA TRP A 101 -32.58 -1.34 -12.55
C TRP A 101 -33.46 -2.37 -11.82
N LEU A 102 -34.02 -2.01 -10.67
CA LEU A 102 -34.93 -2.86 -9.91
C LEU A 102 -36.27 -3.10 -10.65
N SER A 103 -36.69 -2.18 -11.52
CA SER A 103 -37.88 -2.33 -12.35
C SER A 103 -37.64 -3.03 -13.70
N MET A 104 -36.41 -3.45 -14.00
CA MET A 104 -36.08 -4.16 -15.24
C MET A 104 -36.26 -5.66 -15.05
N GLU A 105 -37.21 -6.27 -15.75
CA GLU A 105 -37.34 -7.73 -15.85
C GLU A 105 -36.39 -8.32 -16.91
N GLN A 106 -35.95 -9.57 -16.69
CA GLN A 106 -35.04 -10.30 -17.58
C GLN A 106 -35.63 -10.42 -19.00
N GLY A 107 -35.00 -9.76 -19.97
CA GLY A 107 -35.42 -9.74 -21.37
C GLY A 107 -35.44 -8.35 -22.01
N ASN A 108 -35.22 -7.28 -21.22
CA ASN A 108 -35.21 -5.93 -21.74
C ASN A 108 -33.95 -5.64 -22.58
N ALA A 109 -34.12 -5.28 -23.85
CA ALA A 109 -33.03 -5.00 -24.80
C ALA A 109 -32.10 -3.84 -24.36
N GLU A 110 -32.58 -2.91 -23.53
CA GLU A 110 -31.73 -1.89 -22.90
C GLU A 110 -30.74 -2.49 -21.90
N ALA A 111 -31.14 -3.52 -21.14
CA ALA A 111 -30.27 -4.15 -20.14
C ALA A 111 -29.11 -4.91 -20.81
N GLN A 112 -29.36 -5.53 -21.97
CA GLN A 112 -28.33 -6.20 -22.75
C GLN A 112 -27.27 -5.23 -23.32
N ARG A 113 -27.65 -3.98 -23.65
CA ARG A 113 -26.68 -2.96 -24.11
C ARG A 113 -25.72 -2.50 -23.02
N PHE A 114 -26.14 -2.49 -21.75
CA PHE A 114 -25.26 -2.09 -20.65
C PHE A 114 -24.23 -3.16 -20.26
N ILE A 115 -24.56 -4.44 -20.42
CA ILE A 115 -23.62 -5.54 -20.17
C ILE A 115 -22.48 -5.54 -21.22
N TYR A 116 -22.77 -5.12 -22.46
CA TYR A 116 -21.77 -5.09 -23.54
C TYR A 116 -20.75 -3.94 -23.46
N TYR A 117 -21.01 -2.88 -22.68
CA TYR A 117 -20.10 -1.73 -22.53
C TYR A 117 -19.17 -1.83 -21.30
N LEU A 118 -19.14 -2.98 -20.63
CA LEU A 118 -18.30 -3.28 -19.45
C LEU A 118 -17.15 -4.26 -19.76
N HIS A 119 -16.78 -4.44 -21.04
CA HIS A 119 -15.49 -5.00 -21.46
C HIS A 119 -14.61 -3.88 -22.03
#